data_AF-A0A8S3VGL7-F1
#
_entry.id   AF-A0A8S3VGL7-F1
#
_cell.length_a   1.000
_cell.length_b   1.000
_cell.length_c   1.000
_cell.angle_alpha   90.00
_cell.angle_beta   90.00
_cell.angle_gamma   90.00
#
_symmetry.space_group_name_H-M   'P 1'
#
loop_
_entity.id
_entity.type
_entity.pdbx_description
1 polymer ?
#
loop_
_entity_poly.entity_id
_entity_poly.type
_entity_poly.pdbx_seq_one_letter_code
_entity_poly.pdbx_strand_id
1 'polypeptide(L)'
;MCSNHSCIVIMEKDEKNLEEKKKLINKQKGAAVVMIILIFTTGFYYCPINVKDVKTPAERLVFTIRCLFVSSFSIVFAIHSVALLRKNTNAIDPVNGGGESLVDVPNRILRNTVEQFFLHMIALLTLSSFLDEGSMKAIPMLTFIFIFGRTLFYLGYTYSPLYRSLGFASTILPTIATYAYCSFCILISLLENNFDISLWILYNIQEAVNGSILHTTGCDCQSKHMLQLFITHFKESNGMIEYDKRIMK
;
A
#
# COMPACT_ATOMS: atom_id res chain seq x y z
N MET A 1 -0.25 -25.05 -49.47
CA MET A 1 0.93 -25.06 -48.58
C MET A 1 1.33 -23.61 -48.30
N CYS A 2 0.89 -23.03 -47.19
CA CYS A 2 1.49 -21.77 -46.73
C CYS A 2 2.95 -22.07 -46.39
N SER A 3 3.88 -21.42 -47.08
CA SER A 3 5.32 -21.68 -46.97
C SER A 3 5.81 -21.36 -45.55
N ASN A 4 6.58 -22.26 -44.94
CA ASN A 4 7.21 -22.09 -43.62
C ASN A 4 7.95 -20.73 -43.50
N HIS A 5 8.46 -20.19 -44.61
CA HIS A 5 9.14 -18.91 -44.64
C HIS A 5 8.21 -17.72 -44.30
N SER A 6 6.98 -17.70 -44.82
CA SER A 6 6.03 -16.62 -44.52
C SER A 6 5.57 -16.64 -43.06
N CYS A 7 5.39 -17.82 -42.46
CA CYS A 7 5.11 -17.94 -41.03
C CYS A 7 6.25 -17.43 -40.15
N ILE A 8 7.51 -17.78 -40.49
CA ILE A 8 8.69 -17.32 -39.72
C ILE A 8 8.81 -15.80 -39.75
N VAL A 9 8.61 -15.18 -40.92
CA VAL A 9 8.66 -13.71 -41.06
C VAL A 9 7.57 -13.00 -40.26
N ILE A 10 6.35 -13.56 -40.20
CA ILE A 10 5.25 -13.01 -39.40
C ILE A 10 5.58 -13.10 -37.91
N MET A 11 6.04 -14.27 -37.45
CA MET A 11 6.42 -14.49 -36.05
C MET A 11 7.54 -13.53 -35.60
N GLU A 12 8.59 -13.37 -36.41
CA GLU A 12 9.70 -12.45 -36.09
C GLU A 12 9.24 -10.99 -36.03
N LYS A 13 8.30 -10.60 -36.91
CA LYS A 13 7.71 -9.25 -36.91
C LYS A 13 6.85 -9.02 -35.68
N ASP A 14 6.07 -10.01 -35.25
CA ASP A 14 5.22 -9.92 -34.06
C ASP A 14 6.07 -9.87 -32.78
N GLU A 15 7.17 -10.62 -32.71
CA GLU A 15 8.15 -10.54 -31.61
C GLU A 15 8.80 -9.16 -31.53
N LYS A 16 9.29 -8.61 -32.65
CA LYS A 16 9.88 -7.27 -32.69
C LYS A 16 8.88 -6.19 -32.25
N ASN A 17 7.64 -6.26 -32.73
CA ASN A 17 6.56 -5.36 -32.33
C ASN A 17 6.22 -5.48 -30.82
N LEU A 18 6.22 -6.71 -30.29
CA LEU A 18 6.02 -6.94 -28.87
C LEU A 18 7.14 -6.33 -28.02
N GLU A 19 8.40 -6.48 -28.43
CA GLU A 19 9.55 -5.90 -27.73
C GLU A 19 9.51 -4.36 -27.73
N GLU A 20 9.11 -3.73 -28.83
CA GLU A 20 8.90 -2.28 -28.88
C GLU A 20 7.80 -1.81 -27.92
N LYS A 21 6.67 -2.52 -27.86
CA LYS A 21 5.58 -2.23 -26.91
C LYS A 21 6.06 -2.37 -25.46
N LYS A 22 6.83 -3.41 -25.14
CA LYS A 22 7.43 -3.60 -23.79
C LYS A 22 8.37 -2.46 -23.43
N LYS A 23 9.24 -2.03 -24.36
CA LYS A 23 10.15 -0.88 -24.15
C LYS A 23 9.38 0.40 -23.86
N LEU A 24 8.30 0.67 -24.61
CA LEU A 24 7.45 1.84 -24.38
C LEU A 24 6.76 1.79 -23.00
N ILE A 25 6.25 0.63 -22.60
CA ILE A 25 5.63 0.43 -21.28
C ILE A 25 6.66 0.62 -20.16
N ASN A 26 7.86 0.06 -20.30
CA ASN A 26 8.93 0.20 -19.31
C ASN A 26 9.39 1.64 -19.17
N LYS A 27 9.51 2.39 -20.28
CA LYS A 27 9.80 3.83 -20.26
C LYS A 27 8.74 4.61 -19.50
N GLN A 28 7.45 4.34 -19.73
CA GLN A 28 6.36 4.97 -18.99
C GLN A 28 6.39 4.63 -17.49
N LYS A 29 6.68 3.37 -17.13
CA LYS A 29 6.83 2.95 -15.73
C LYS A 29 7.98 3.69 -15.05
N GLY A 30 9.13 3.81 -15.72
CA GLY A 30 10.28 4.58 -15.22
C GLY A 30 9.93 6.06 -15.01
N ALA A 31 9.24 6.68 -15.97
CA ALA A 31 8.76 8.05 -15.85
C ALA A 31 7.77 8.23 -14.68
N ALA A 32 6.88 7.26 -14.45
CA ALA A 32 5.96 7.27 -13.31
C ALA A 32 6.71 7.24 -11.97
N VAL A 33 7.75 6.42 -11.83
CA VAL A 33 8.57 6.38 -10.61
C VAL A 33 9.20 7.74 -10.31
N VAL A 34 9.85 8.34 -11.31
CA VAL A 34 10.48 9.66 -11.17
C VAL A 34 9.44 10.72 -10.78
N MET A 35 8.27 10.69 -11.43
CA MET A 35 7.17 11.60 -11.16
C MET A 35 6.61 11.44 -9.74
N ILE A 36 6.37 10.19 -9.28
CA ILE A 36 5.92 9.90 -7.92
C ILE A 36 6.91 10.47 -6.92
N ILE A 37 8.21 10.17 -7.08
CA ILE A 37 9.25 10.63 -6.15
C ILE A 37 9.30 12.16 -6.12
N LEU A 38 9.28 12.81 -7.28
CA LEU A 38 9.33 14.27 -7.37
C LEU A 38 8.12 14.92 -6.72
N ILE A 39 6.91 14.47 -7.05
CA ILE A 39 5.66 15.02 -6.49
C ILE A 39 5.60 14.78 -4.99
N PHE A 40 5.90 13.56 -4.53
CA PHE A 40 5.83 13.20 -3.13
C PHE A 40 6.85 14.00 -2.30
N THR A 41 8.12 14.00 -2.70
CA THR A 41 9.18 14.71 -1.95
C THR A 41 8.95 16.22 -1.97
N THR A 42 8.69 16.81 -3.14
CA THR A 42 8.46 18.25 -3.25
C THR A 42 7.23 18.67 -2.45
N GLY A 43 6.13 17.92 -2.57
CA GLY A 43 4.92 18.21 -1.82
C GLY A 43 5.07 18.01 -0.32
N PHE A 44 5.80 16.99 0.12
CA PHE A 44 6.02 16.73 1.55
C PHE A 44 6.83 17.85 2.24
N TYR A 45 7.89 18.34 1.58
CA TYR A 45 8.77 19.36 2.16
C TYR A 45 8.28 20.80 1.94
N TYR A 46 7.71 21.11 0.78
CA TYR A 46 7.39 22.50 0.42
C TYR A 46 5.90 22.86 0.55
N CYS A 47 4.98 21.89 0.63
CA CYS A 47 3.56 22.22 0.76
C CYS A 47 3.22 22.61 2.22
N PRO A 48 2.65 23.80 2.46
CA PRO A 48 2.33 24.30 3.80
C PRO A 48 1.03 23.68 4.33
N ILE A 49 0.94 22.35 4.34
CA ILE A 49 -0.20 21.62 4.92
C ILE A 49 -0.05 21.64 6.44
N ASN A 50 -0.98 22.31 7.12
CA ASN A 50 -1.03 22.28 8.57
C ASN A 50 -1.68 20.97 9.04
N VAL A 51 -0.88 20.10 9.64
CA VAL A 51 -1.31 18.83 10.26
C VAL A 51 -1.17 18.84 11.77
N LYS A 52 -0.81 19.98 12.37
CA LYS A 52 -0.47 20.10 13.80
C LYS A 52 -1.63 19.83 14.75
N ASP A 53 -2.86 19.88 14.23
CA ASP A 53 -4.07 19.70 15.01
C ASP A 53 -4.59 18.24 14.98
N VAL A 54 -3.86 17.31 14.34
CA VAL A 54 -4.29 15.91 14.14
C VAL A 54 -3.50 14.98 15.07
N LYS A 55 -3.86 14.96 16.35
CA LYS A 55 -3.08 14.28 17.39
C LYS A 55 -3.55 12.86 17.65
N THR A 56 -4.86 12.69 17.77
CA THR A 56 -5.45 11.40 18.14
C THR A 56 -5.58 10.48 16.93
N PRO A 57 -5.54 9.15 17.12
CA PRO A 57 -5.78 8.20 16.02
C PRO A 57 -7.13 8.40 15.33
N ALA A 58 -8.17 8.79 16.08
CA ALA A 58 -9.49 9.10 15.54
C ALA A 58 -9.46 10.32 14.60
N GLU A 59 -8.78 11.40 14.99
CA GLU A 59 -8.61 12.59 14.13
C GLU A 59 -7.84 12.25 12.84
N ARG A 60 -6.81 11.39 12.93
CA ARG A 60 -6.04 10.94 11.76
C ARG A 60 -6.91 10.17 10.76
N LEU A 61 -7.80 9.31 11.26
CA LEU A 61 -8.78 8.62 10.42
C LEU A 61 -9.78 9.58 9.79
N VAL A 62 -10.34 10.53 10.55
CA VAL A 62 -11.28 11.54 10.01
C VAL A 62 -10.62 12.37 8.92
N PHE A 63 -9.39 12.83 9.14
CA PHE A 63 -8.61 13.56 8.14
C PHE A 63 -8.39 12.70 6.88
N THR A 64 -8.05 11.44 7.05
CA THR A 64 -7.83 10.51 5.94
C THR A 64 -9.11 10.25 5.14
N ILE A 65 -10.26 10.09 5.80
CA ILE A 65 -11.56 9.94 5.13
C ILE A 65 -11.90 11.17 4.30
N ARG A 66 -11.61 12.38 4.80
CA ARG A 66 -11.79 13.62 4.03
C ARG A 66 -10.92 13.64 2.77
N CYS A 67 -9.67 13.18 2.86
CA CYS A 67 -8.80 13.02 1.69
C CYS A 67 -9.33 11.96 0.72
N LEU A 68 -9.85 10.83 1.22
CA LEU A 68 -10.46 9.78 0.40
C LEU A 68 -11.71 10.25 -0.33
N PHE A 69 -12.51 11.11 0.29
CA PHE A 69 -13.62 11.79 -0.40
C PHE A 69 -13.11 12.56 -1.62
N VAL A 70 -11.97 13.25 -1.51
CA VAL A 70 -11.34 13.92 -2.66
C VAL A 70 -10.88 12.90 -3.72
N SER A 71 -10.23 11.79 -3.33
CA SER A 71 -9.86 10.71 -4.27
C SER A 71 -11.07 10.13 -5.01
N SER A 72 -12.25 10.08 -4.37
CA SER A 72 -13.48 9.52 -4.94
C SER A 72 -13.99 10.30 -6.16
N PHE A 73 -13.62 11.58 -6.31
CA PHE A 73 -13.97 12.36 -7.51
C PHE A 73 -13.43 11.72 -8.79
N SER A 74 -12.34 10.96 -8.74
CA SER A 74 -11.84 10.21 -9.90
C SER A 74 -12.85 9.16 -10.40
N ILE A 75 -13.60 8.52 -9.49
CA ILE A 75 -14.68 7.59 -9.83
C ILE A 75 -15.86 8.37 -10.41
N VAL A 76 -16.27 9.47 -9.77
CA VAL A 76 -17.37 10.31 -10.26
C VAL A 76 -17.09 10.77 -11.70
N PHE A 77 -15.85 11.18 -11.97
CA PHE A 77 -15.42 11.59 -13.30
C PHE A 77 -15.49 10.42 -14.31
N ALA A 78 -15.03 9.23 -13.94
CA ALA A 78 -15.10 8.05 -14.80
C ALA A 78 -16.54 7.60 -15.09
N ILE A 79 -17.44 7.68 -14.10
CA ILE A 79 -18.89 7.44 -14.29
C ILE A 79 -19.45 8.46 -15.27
N HIS A 80 -19.13 9.74 -15.09
CA HIS A 80 -19.60 10.82 -15.95
C HIS A 80 -19.12 10.63 -17.40
N SER A 81 -17.87 10.21 -17.62
CA SER A 81 -17.34 9.89 -18.95
C SER A 81 -18.13 8.78 -19.65
N VAL A 82 -18.50 7.71 -18.95
CA VAL A 82 -19.35 6.64 -19.49
C VAL A 82 -20.75 7.17 -19.82
N ALA A 83 -21.36 7.91 -18.89
CA ALA A 83 -22.71 8.44 -19.04
C ALA A 83 -22.83 9.41 -20.23
N LEU A 84 -21.87 10.33 -20.38
CA LEU A 84 -21.82 11.25 -21.51
C LEU A 84 -21.70 10.53 -22.85
N LEU A 85 -20.84 9.51 -22.92
CA LEU A 85 -20.67 8.77 -24.17
C LEU A 85 -21.91 7.97 -24.53
N ARG A 86 -22.57 7.32 -23.56
CA ARG A 86 -23.86 6.64 -23.79
C ARG A 86 -24.94 7.60 -24.25
N LYS A 87 -25.03 8.78 -23.64
CA LYS A 87 -26.03 9.80 -24.02
C LYS A 87 -25.84 10.30 -25.46
N ASN A 88 -24.60 10.36 -25.94
CA ASN A 88 -24.26 10.94 -27.23
C ASN A 88 -24.06 9.91 -28.37
N THR A 89 -24.24 8.61 -28.09
CA THR A 89 -24.00 7.55 -29.07
C THR A 89 -25.16 6.56 -29.09
N ASN A 90 -25.13 5.63 -30.06
CA ASN A 90 -26.12 4.56 -30.17
C ASN A 90 -26.06 3.55 -29.00
N ALA A 91 -25.08 3.68 -28.09
CA ALA A 91 -24.95 2.90 -26.86
C ALA A 91 -25.90 3.35 -25.73
N ILE A 92 -26.96 4.12 -26.05
CA ILE A 92 -27.95 4.61 -25.08
C ILE A 92 -28.79 3.47 -24.50
N ASP A 93 -29.11 2.45 -25.29
CA ASP A 93 -29.76 1.22 -24.83
C ASP A 93 -28.70 0.12 -24.64
N PRO A 94 -28.29 -0.20 -23.40
CA PRO A 94 -27.30 -1.24 -23.12
C PRO A 94 -27.84 -2.67 -23.27
N VAL A 95 -29.17 -2.86 -23.35
CA VAL A 95 -29.81 -4.19 -23.35
C VAL A 95 -30.22 -4.61 -24.76
N ASN A 96 -30.79 -3.70 -25.54
CA ASN A 96 -31.25 -3.98 -26.90
C ASN A 96 -30.43 -3.26 -27.99
N GLY A 97 -29.49 -2.39 -27.61
CA GLY A 97 -28.81 -1.47 -28.54
C GLY A 97 -27.43 -1.91 -29.02
N GLY A 98 -27.08 -1.45 -30.22
CA GLY A 98 -25.75 -1.59 -30.81
C GLY A 98 -24.84 -0.41 -30.50
N GLY A 99 -23.55 -0.66 -30.25
CA GLY A 99 -22.56 0.38 -29.96
C GLY A 99 -21.79 0.20 -28.65
N GLU A 100 -21.91 -0.95 -27.97
CA GLU A 100 -21.13 -1.23 -26.74
C GLU A 100 -19.60 -1.14 -26.96
N SER A 101 -19.12 -1.43 -28.17
CA SER A 101 -17.71 -1.23 -28.52
C SER A 101 -17.24 0.23 -28.38
N LEU A 102 -18.15 1.21 -28.46
CA LEU A 102 -17.83 2.63 -28.27
C LEU A 102 -17.55 2.96 -26.80
N VAL A 103 -18.24 2.30 -25.87
CA VAL A 103 -18.13 2.52 -24.42
C VAL A 103 -17.17 1.54 -23.73
N ASP A 104 -16.61 0.58 -24.46
CA ASP A 104 -15.65 -0.39 -23.96
C ASP A 104 -14.47 0.25 -23.22
N VAL A 105 -13.84 1.28 -23.80
CA VAL A 105 -12.68 1.94 -23.18
C VAL A 105 -13.09 2.71 -21.91
N PRO A 106 -14.11 3.59 -21.93
CA PRO A 106 -14.62 4.22 -20.71
C PRO A 106 -15.05 3.23 -19.62
N ASN A 107 -15.73 2.13 -19.97
CA ASN A 107 -16.12 1.10 -19.01
C ASN A 107 -14.89 0.43 -18.37
N ARG A 108 -13.85 0.12 -19.15
CA ARG A 108 -12.58 -0.41 -18.63
C ARG A 108 -11.87 0.59 -17.73
N ILE A 109 -11.92 1.88 -18.06
CA ILE A 109 -11.35 2.93 -17.20
C ILE A 109 -12.12 3.01 -15.89
N LEU A 110 -13.46 3.02 -15.92
CA LEU A 110 -14.31 3.06 -14.73
C LEU A 110 -14.03 1.87 -13.81
N ARG A 111 -14.12 0.64 -14.34
CA ARG A 111 -13.84 -0.58 -13.56
C ARG A 111 -12.46 -0.53 -12.92
N ASN A 112 -11.43 -0.19 -13.70
CA ASN A 112 -10.08 -0.08 -13.17
C ASN A 112 -9.96 1.03 -12.11
N THR A 113 -10.64 2.17 -12.27
CA THR A 113 -10.64 3.26 -11.29
C THR A 113 -11.22 2.80 -9.97
N VAL A 114 -12.33 2.07 -10.00
CA VAL A 114 -12.99 1.53 -8.79
C VAL A 114 -12.08 0.51 -8.08
N GLU A 115 -11.50 -0.43 -8.83
CA GLU A 115 -10.56 -1.42 -8.28
C GLU A 115 -9.34 -0.75 -7.63
N GLN A 116 -8.74 0.25 -8.30
CA GLN A 116 -7.59 0.99 -7.77
C GLN A 116 -7.95 1.88 -6.58
N PHE A 117 -9.12 2.52 -6.60
CA PHE A 117 -9.60 3.33 -5.47
C PHE A 117 -9.83 2.49 -4.23
N PHE A 118 -10.39 1.28 -4.38
CA PHE A 118 -10.63 0.39 -3.24
C PHE A 118 -9.32 0.01 -2.53
N LEU A 119 -8.28 -0.36 -3.30
CA LEU A 119 -6.95 -0.63 -2.74
C LEU A 119 -6.33 0.61 -2.11
N HIS A 120 -6.41 1.76 -2.78
CA HIS A 120 -5.92 3.03 -2.25
C HIS A 120 -6.62 3.44 -0.95
N MET A 121 -7.93 3.21 -0.84
CA MET A 121 -8.73 3.47 0.35
C MET A 121 -8.25 2.64 1.54
N ILE A 122 -8.10 1.33 1.36
CA ILE A 122 -7.60 0.43 2.41
C ILE A 122 -6.16 0.81 2.80
N ALA A 123 -5.33 1.14 1.82
CA ALA A 123 -3.95 1.56 2.04
C ALA A 123 -3.86 2.83 2.91
N LEU A 124 -4.61 3.88 2.58
CA LEU A 124 -4.56 5.13 3.34
C LEU A 124 -5.17 5.01 4.73
N LEU A 125 -6.28 4.30 4.88
CA LEU A 125 -6.89 4.06 6.19
C LEU A 125 -5.93 3.32 7.12
N THR A 126 -5.33 2.23 6.64
CA THR A 126 -4.34 1.46 7.40
C THR A 126 -3.08 2.29 7.67
N LEU A 127 -2.59 3.05 6.69
CA LEU A 127 -1.41 3.90 6.87
C LEU A 127 -1.65 4.93 7.99
N SER A 128 -2.82 5.55 8.02
CA SER A 128 -3.16 6.59 9.01
C SER A 128 -3.13 6.11 10.46
N SER A 129 -3.24 4.80 10.74
CA SER A 129 -3.10 4.26 12.09
C SER A 129 -1.64 4.17 12.55
N PHE A 130 -0.68 4.18 11.62
CA PHE A 130 0.75 4.07 11.92
C PHE A 130 1.51 5.39 11.82
N LEU A 131 0.98 6.38 11.08
CA LEU A 131 1.62 7.69 10.94
C LEU A 131 1.56 8.50 12.22
N ASP A 132 2.64 9.18 12.56
CA ASP A 132 2.70 10.25 13.55
C ASP A 132 2.20 11.59 12.99
N GLU A 133 2.03 12.58 13.88
CA GLU A 133 1.52 13.92 13.51
C GLU A 133 2.35 14.59 12.40
N GLY A 134 3.68 14.47 12.43
CA GLY A 134 4.56 15.07 11.43
C GLY A 134 4.43 14.42 10.05
N SER A 135 4.16 13.11 10.03
CA SER A 135 4.06 12.33 8.80
C SER A 135 2.66 12.32 8.18
N MET A 136 1.64 12.88 8.85
CA MET A 136 0.27 12.94 8.31
C MET A 136 0.15 13.68 6.97
N LYS A 137 1.15 14.50 6.61
CA LYS A 137 1.26 15.13 5.27
C LYS A 137 1.35 14.11 4.13
N ALA A 138 1.75 12.86 4.40
CA ALA A 138 1.80 11.80 3.41
C ALA A 138 0.41 11.49 2.81
N ILE A 139 -0.66 11.56 3.63
CA ILE A 139 -2.04 11.24 3.21
C ILE A 139 -2.53 12.14 2.06
N PRO A 140 -2.53 13.49 2.17
CA PRO A 140 -2.94 14.36 1.08
C PRO A 140 -1.99 14.30 -0.13
N MET A 141 -0.70 14.00 0.07
CA MET A 141 0.24 13.81 -1.05
C MET A 141 -0.07 12.55 -1.87
N LEU A 142 -0.33 11.43 -1.20
CA LEU A 142 -0.74 10.19 -1.85
C LEU A 142 -2.10 10.34 -2.53
N THR A 143 -3.02 11.10 -1.93
CA THR A 143 -4.32 11.48 -2.52
C THR A 143 -4.13 12.26 -3.82
N PHE A 144 -3.26 13.27 -3.81
CA PHE A 144 -2.95 14.07 -5.00
C PHE A 144 -2.31 13.23 -6.11
N ILE A 145 -1.31 12.41 -5.78
CA ILE A 145 -0.67 11.48 -6.73
C ILE A 145 -1.69 10.52 -7.32
N PHE A 146 -2.61 10.01 -6.51
CA PHE A 146 -3.68 9.11 -6.98
C PHE A 146 -4.56 9.81 -8.02
N ILE A 147 -5.08 11.00 -7.73
CA ILE A 147 -5.94 11.76 -8.65
C ILE A 147 -5.17 12.10 -9.94
N PHE A 148 -3.95 12.62 -9.81
CA PHE A 148 -3.12 12.97 -10.95
C PHE A 148 -2.81 11.73 -11.83
N GLY A 149 -2.47 10.61 -11.20
CA GLY A 149 -2.27 9.33 -11.87
C GLY A 149 -3.53 8.84 -12.60
N ARG A 150 -4.73 9.01 -12.01
CA ARG A 150 -6.01 8.68 -12.66
C ARG A 150 -6.28 9.58 -13.87
N THR A 151 -5.98 10.88 -13.79
CA THR A 151 -6.09 11.79 -14.94
C THR A 151 -5.17 11.36 -16.07
N LEU A 152 -3.90 11.06 -15.78
CA LEU A 152 -2.94 10.56 -16.78
C LEU A 152 -3.36 9.20 -17.35
N PHE A 153 -3.93 8.33 -16.52
CA PHE A 153 -4.43 7.03 -16.96
C PHE A 153 -5.60 7.21 -17.95
N TYR A 154 -6.56 8.07 -17.63
CA TYR A 154 -7.69 8.38 -18.50
C TYR A 154 -7.20 8.94 -19.84
N LEU A 155 -6.41 10.01 -19.83
CA LEU A 155 -5.90 10.65 -21.04
C LEU A 155 -5.08 9.68 -21.89
N GLY A 156 -4.15 8.95 -21.27
CA GLY A 156 -3.33 7.95 -21.94
C GLY A 156 -4.15 6.85 -22.58
N TYR A 157 -5.15 6.31 -21.88
CA TYR A 157 -5.98 5.22 -22.39
C TYR A 157 -6.92 5.68 -23.51
N THR A 158 -7.46 6.92 -23.43
CA THR A 158 -8.26 7.48 -24.54
C THR A 158 -7.44 7.75 -25.80
N TYR A 159 -6.15 8.07 -25.65
CA TYR A 159 -5.26 8.25 -26.80
C TYR A 159 -4.84 6.93 -27.44
N SER A 160 -4.33 5.98 -26.63
CA SER A 160 -4.06 4.62 -27.10
C SER A 160 -3.90 3.65 -25.93
N PRO A 161 -4.33 2.37 -26.07
CA PRO A 161 -4.25 1.37 -25.01
C PRO A 161 -2.86 1.18 -24.38
N LEU A 162 -1.77 1.53 -25.10
CA LEU A 162 -0.40 1.38 -24.63
C LEU A 162 0.08 2.53 -23.71
N TYR A 163 -0.52 3.72 -23.81
CA TYR A 163 -0.11 4.91 -23.06
C TYR A 163 -0.75 5.03 -21.67
N ARG A 164 -1.65 4.10 -21.31
CA ARG A 164 -2.26 4.04 -19.97
C ARG A 164 -1.26 3.66 -18.86
N SER A 165 -0.09 3.13 -19.24
CA SER A 165 0.85 2.53 -18.29
C SER A 165 1.48 3.56 -17.34
N LEU A 166 1.69 4.79 -17.80
CA LEU A 166 2.20 5.90 -16.98
C LEU A 166 1.26 6.20 -15.80
N GLY A 167 -0.02 6.45 -16.08
CA GLY A 167 -1.01 6.74 -15.05
C GLY A 167 -1.29 5.54 -14.16
N PHE A 168 -1.33 4.32 -14.72
CA PHE A 168 -1.52 3.10 -13.95
C PHE A 168 -0.38 2.88 -12.95
N ALA A 169 0.88 3.02 -13.40
CA ALA A 169 2.05 2.90 -12.54
C ALA A 169 2.04 3.98 -11.43
N SER A 170 1.62 5.20 -11.77
CA SER A 170 1.51 6.33 -10.84
C SER A 170 0.54 6.07 -9.68
N THR A 171 -0.48 5.22 -9.86
CA THR A 171 -1.44 4.88 -8.80
C THR A 171 -1.09 3.58 -8.07
N ILE A 172 -0.68 2.54 -8.79
CA ILE A 172 -0.44 1.22 -8.17
C ILE A 172 0.87 1.17 -7.37
N LEU A 173 1.93 1.85 -7.82
CA LEU A 173 3.23 1.79 -7.14
C LEU A 173 3.19 2.41 -5.73
N PRO A 174 2.63 3.61 -5.52
CA PRO A 174 2.49 4.16 -4.17
C PRO A 174 1.57 3.30 -3.29
N THR A 175 0.53 2.70 -3.88
CA THR A 175 -0.39 1.80 -3.17
C THR A 175 0.35 0.56 -2.69
N ILE A 176 1.10 -0.13 -3.56
CA ILE A 176 1.91 -1.30 -3.19
C ILE A 176 2.94 -0.94 -2.12
N ALA A 177 3.64 0.19 -2.26
CA ALA A 177 4.61 0.65 -1.26
C ALA A 177 3.93 0.86 0.11
N THR A 178 2.74 1.44 0.12
CA THR A 178 1.94 1.65 1.34
C THR A 178 1.51 0.32 1.96
N TYR A 179 1.03 -0.63 1.15
CA TYR A 179 0.69 -1.98 1.62
C TYR A 179 1.90 -2.70 2.22
N ALA A 180 3.06 -2.62 1.58
CA ALA A 180 4.29 -3.23 2.06
C ALA A 180 4.71 -2.63 3.41
N TYR A 181 4.70 -1.30 3.53
CA TYR A 181 4.98 -0.61 4.78
C TYR A 181 3.99 -0.99 5.89
N CYS A 182 2.69 -0.93 5.63
CA CYS A 182 1.68 -1.28 6.62
C CYS A 182 1.78 -2.74 7.06
N SER A 183 2.04 -3.66 6.11
CA SER A 183 2.23 -5.08 6.43
C SER A 183 3.44 -5.30 7.32
N PHE A 184 4.54 -4.58 7.05
CA PHE A 184 5.73 -4.60 7.90
C PHE A 184 5.41 -4.08 9.32
N CYS A 185 4.74 -2.94 9.45
CA CYS A 185 4.34 -2.40 10.77
C CYS A 185 3.45 -3.37 11.55
N ILE A 186 2.44 -3.96 10.91
CA ILE A 186 1.55 -4.95 11.54
C ILE A 186 2.36 -6.16 12.02
N LEU A 187 3.27 -6.67 11.20
CA LEU A 187 4.10 -7.82 11.57
C LEU A 187 4.95 -7.51 12.82
N ILE A 188 5.59 -6.34 12.86
CA ILE A 188 6.38 -5.91 14.02
C ILE A 188 5.49 -5.78 15.26
N SER A 189 4.32 -5.13 15.16
CA SER A 189 3.39 -5.02 16.28
C SER A 189 2.90 -6.38 16.79
N LEU A 190 2.69 -7.36 15.91
CA LEU A 190 2.31 -8.71 16.32
C LEU A 190 3.44 -9.45 17.03
N LEU A 191 4.69 -9.29 16.56
CA LEU A 191 5.86 -9.90 17.20
C LEU A 191 6.10 -9.33 18.59
N GLU A 192 6.00 -8.02 18.76
CA GLU A 192 6.15 -7.35 20.06
C GLU A 192 5.06 -7.79 21.05
N ASN A 193 3.80 -7.80 20.64
CA ASN A 193 2.69 -8.27 21.49
C ASN A 193 2.87 -9.72 21.95
N ASN A 194 3.34 -10.61 21.07
CA ASN A 194 3.58 -12.01 21.43
C ASN A 194 4.75 -12.15 22.43
N PHE A 195 5.78 -11.30 22.32
CA PHE A 195 6.90 -11.29 23.26
C PHE A 195 6.47 -10.75 24.64
N ASP A 196 5.66 -9.69 24.67
CA ASP A 196 5.11 -9.14 25.92
C ASP A 196 4.21 -10.14 26.64
N ILE A 197 3.35 -10.86 25.91
CA ILE A 197 2.53 -11.94 26.47
C ILE A 197 3.44 -13.05 27.05
N SER A 198 4.51 -13.41 26.35
CA SER A 198 5.45 -14.44 26.82
C SER A 198 6.16 -14.01 28.11
N LEU A 199 6.64 -12.76 28.17
CA LEU A 199 7.22 -12.19 29.39
C LEU A 199 6.22 -12.11 30.53
N TRP A 200 4.98 -11.71 30.25
CA TRP A 200 3.89 -11.67 31.23
C TRP A 200 3.57 -13.06 31.78
N ILE A 201 3.48 -14.08 30.92
CA ILE A 201 3.29 -15.48 31.35
C ILE A 201 4.44 -15.93 32.25
N LEU A 202 5.69 -15.70 31.83
CA LEU A 202 6.88 -16.08 32.60
C LEU A 202 6.93 -15.38 33.97
N TYR A 203 6.58 -14.10 34.02
CA TYR A 203 6.50 -13.34 35.27
C TYR A 203 5.45 -13.92 36.23
N ASN A 204 4.24 -14.20 35.73
CA ASN A 204 3.18 -14.78 36.55
C ASN A 204 3.49 -16.21 37.01
N ILE A 205 4.14 -17.02 36.18
CA ILE A 205 4.63 -18.35 36.59
C ILE A 205 5.68 -18.21 37.69
N GLN A 206 6.61 -17.26 37.58
CA GLN A 206 7.64 -17.01 38.60
C GLN A 206 7.03 -16.57 39.94
N GLU A 207 6.06 -15.65 39.91
CA GLU A 207 5.33 -15.22 41.11
C GLU A 207 4.54 -16.37 41.75
N ALA A 208 3.85 -17.18 40.95
CA ALA A 208 3.13 -18.35 41.44
C ALA A 208 4.08 -19.38 42.07
N VAL A 209 5.24 -19.64 41.47
CA VAL A 209 6.27 -20.54 42.02
C VAL A 209 6.85 -19.97 43.31
N ASN A 210 7.19 -18.69 43.36
CA ASN A 210 7.70 -18.03 44.56
C ASN A 210 6.67 -18.02 45.72
N GLY A 211 5.40 -17.77 45.41
CA GLY A 211 4.29 -17.84 46.37
C GLY A 211 4.01 -19.26 46.87
N SER A 212 4.21 -20.27 46.01
CA SER A 212 4.06 -21.69 46.37
C SER A 212 5.22 -22.19 47.24
N ILE A 213 6.46 -21.78 46.93
CA ILE A 213 7.67 -22.14 47.69
C ILE A 213 7.64 -21.56 49.11
N LEU A 214 6.98 -20.42 49.34
CA LEU A 214 6.81 -19.84 50.68
C LEU A 214 5.85 -20.66 51.57
N HIS A 215 4.97 -21.48 50.98
CA HIS A 215 3.98 -22.27 51.72
C HIS A 215 4.35 -23.74 51.89
N THR A 216 5.32 -24.25 51.11
CA THR A 216 5.77 -25.64 51.19
C THR A 216 7.30 -25.73 51.23
N THR A 217 7.80 -26.17 52.39
CA THR A 217 9.08 -26.86 52.62
C THR A 217 10.39 -26.05 52.70
N GLY A 218 11.04 -26.19 53.86
CA GLY A 218 12.50 -26.19 53.93
C GLY A 218 13.09 -27.38 53.17
N CYS A 219 14.36 -27.26 52.77
CA CYS A 219 15.14 -28.09 51.82
C CYS A 219 14.98 -27.72 50.34
N ASP A 220 15.95 -27.00 49.77
CA ASP A 220 17.16 -27.59 49.14
C ASP A 220 17.91 -26.48 48.37
N CYS A 221 19.22 -26.34 48.60
CA CYS A 221 20.03 -25.21 48.12
C CYS A 221 20.35 -25.30 46.61
N GLN A 222 20.23 -26.49 46.03
CA GLN A 222 20.64 -26.79 44.65
C GLN A 222 19.65 -26.30 43.58
N SER A 223 18.34 -26.34 43.84
CA SER A 223 17.33 -25.88 42.86
C SER A 223 17.30 -24.36 42.71
N LYS A 224 17.53 -23.63 43.81
CA LYS A 224 17.66 -22.17 43.82
C LYS A 224 18.84 -21.70 42.97
N HIS A 225 19.97 -22.41 43.00
CA HIS A 225 21.16 -22.04 42.24
C HIS A 225 20.99 -22.27 40.71
N MET A 226 20.28 -23.33 40.32
CA MET A 226 19.93 -23.61 38.92
C MET A 226 18.95 -22.56 38.36
N LEU A 227 17.96 -22.17 39.14
CA LEU A 227 17.01 -21.11 38.74
C LEU A 227 17.72 -19.75 38.60
N GLN A 228 18.62 -19.42 39.52
CA GLN A 228 19.40 -18.18 39.48
C GLN A 228 20.34 -18.13 38.26
N LEU A 229 20.98 -19.25 37.91
CA LEU A 229 21.81 -19.37 36.71
C LEU A 229 21.00 -19.20 35.43
N PHE A 230 19.81 -19.80 35.36
CA PHE A 230 18.93 -19.67 34.19
C PHE A 230 18.43 -18.22 34.01
N ILE A 231 18.05 -17.56 35.10
CA ILE A 231 17.62 -16.14 35.10
C ILE A 231 18.76 -15.21 34.69
N THR A 232 19.99 -15.48 35.15
CA THR A 232 21.16 -14.64 34.83
C THR A 232 21.52 -14.77 33.36
N HIS A 233 21.50 -15.98 32.81
CA HIS A 233 21.78 -16.22 31.39
C HIS A 233 20.71 -15.61 30.47
N PHE A 234 19.44 -15.61 30.90
CA PHE A 234 18.35 -14.98 30.15
C PHE A 234 18.43 -13.45 30.16
N LYS A 235 18.90 -12.85 31.27
CA LYS A 235 19.14 -11.39 31.36
C LYS A 235 20.32 -10.94 30.49
N GLU A 236 21.39 -11.71 30.39
CA GLU A 236 22.54 -11.40 29.52
C GLU A 236 22.15 -11.44 28.04
N SER A 237 21.30 -12.38 27.63
CA SER A 237 20.79 -12.46 26.25
C SER A 237 19.95 -11.21 25.87
N ASN A 238 19.12 -10.72 26.79
CA ASN A 238 18.32 -9.51 26.58
C ASN A 238 19.14 -8.22 26.59
N GLY A 239 20.21 -8.16 27.39
CA GLY A 239 21.13 -7.00 27.43
C GLY A 239 21.88 -6.78 26.12
N MET A 240 22.15 -7.83 25.35
CA MET A 240 22.79 -7.70 24.02
C MET A 240 21.85 -7.10 22.96
N ILE A 241 20.53 -7.32 23.07
CA ILE A 241 19.55 -6.83 22.09
C ILE A 241 19.21 -5.35 22.33
N GLU A 242 19.23 -4.89 23.58
CA GLU A 242 19.03 -3.48 23.93
C GLU A 242 20.22 -2.59 23.51
N TYR A 243 21.42 -3.18 23.37
CA TYR A 243 22.59 -2.51 22.80
C TYR A 243 22.40 -2.29 21.28
N ASP A 244 21.81 -3.26 20.57
CA ASP A 244 21.54 -3.18 19.13
C ASP A 244 20.45 -2.14 18.79
N LYS A 245 19.41 -2.02 19.62
CA LYS A 245 18.39 -0.96 19.50
C LYS A 245 18.93 0.47 19.68
N ARG A 246 20.09 0.66 20.32
CA ARG A 246 20.75 1.96 20.49
C ARG A 246 21.57 2.40 19.28
N ILE A 247 21.96 1.46 18.41
CA ILE A 247 22.72 1.74 17.18
C ILE A 247 21.80 2.10 16.00
N MET A 248 20.51 1.76 16.08
CA MET A 248 19.51 2.00 15.00
C MET A 248 18.62 3.25 15.19
N LYS A 249 19.01 4.21 16.04
CA LYS A 249 18.30 5.50 16.21
C LYS A 249 18.90 6.62 15.38
#